data_AF-A0A519ERP4-F1
#
_entry.id   AF-A0A519ERP4-F1
#
_cell.length_a   1.000
_cell.length_b   1.000
_cell.length_c   1.000
_cell.angle_alpha   90.00
_cell.angle_beta   90.00
_cell.angle_gamma   90.00
#
_symmetry.space_group_name_H-M   'P 1'
#
loop_
_entity.id
_entity.type
_entity.pdbx_description
1 polymer ?
#
loop_
_entity_poly.entity_id
_entity_poly.type
_entity_poly.pdbx_seq_one_letter_code
_entity_poly.pdbx_strand_id
1 'polypeptide(L)'
;VRMSHLESRLAAQHPGRTLMFLRQRLAVLAERLPRAIKENLKSRRLQLQSQVQTLNVVSPLATLGRGYSILLDERGRAIRAAEQTQQGQRLTAKLADGELQVRVEDNHLTPVTLSLLD
;
A
#
# COMPACT_ATOMS: atom_id res chain seq x y z
N VAL A 1 -23.31 -61.67 -32.04
CA VAL A 1 -21.93 -61.31 -31.66
C VAL A 1 -21.43 -60.02 -32.32
N ARG A 2 -21.59 -59.84 -33.65
CA ARG A 2 -21.11 -58.62 -34.34
C ARG A 2 -21.93 -57.35 -34.03
N MET A 3 -23.26 -57.49 -33.84
CA MET A 3 -24.17 -56.40 -33.47
C MET A 3 -23.87 -55.85 -32.06
N SER A 4 -23.70 -56.72 -31.07
CA SER A 4 -23.42 -56.36 -29.67
C SER A 4 -22.06 -55.66 -29.50
N HIS A 5 -21.07 -56.00 -30.32
CA HIS A 5 -19.78 -55.31 -30.35
C HIS A 5 -19.88 -53.90 -30.93
N LEU A 6 -20.73 -53.67 -31.94
CA LEU A 6 -20.95 -52.35 -32.52
C LEU A 6 -21.75 -51.45 -31.56
N GLU A 7 -22.75 -51.99 -30.89
CA GLU A 7 -23.51 -51.29 -29.84
C GLU A 7 -22.61 -50.91 -28.66
N SER A 8 -21.73 -51.80 -28.21
CA SER A 8 -20.78 -51.51 -27.14
C SER A 8 -19.78 -50.41 -27.53
N ARG A 9 -19.34 -50.36 -28.79
CA ARG A 9 -18.46 -49.30 -29.31
C ARG A 9 -19.18 -47.95 -29.43
N LEU A 10 -20.44 -47.97 -29.85
CA LEU A 10 -21.28 -46.76 -29.92
C LEU A 10 -21.60 -46.22 -28.51
N ALA A 11 -21.89 -47.11 -27.56
CA ALA A 11 -22.08 -46.77 -26.16
C ALA A 11 -20.78 -46.31 -25.47
N ALA A 12 -19.62 -46.80 -25.91
CA ALA A 12 -18.32 -46.32 -25.43
C ALA A 12 -17.97 -44.93 -25.97
N GLN A 13 -18.41 -44.57 -27.19
CA GLN A 13 -18.30 -43.22 -27.75
C GLN A 13 -19.43 -42.28 -27.32
N HIS A 14 -20.20 -42.62 -26.27
CA HIS A 14 -21.39 -41.87 -25.93
C HIS A 14 -21.06 -40.46 -25.40
N PRO A 15 -21.45 -39.38 -26.11
CA PRO A 15 -21.11 -37.99 -25.78
C PRO A 15 -21.64 -37.55 -24.41
N GLY A 16 -22.64 -38.27 -23.87
CA GLY A 16 -23.18 -38.04 -22.52
C GLY A 16 -22.15 -38.20 -21.40
N ARG A 17 -21.19 -39.12 -21.51
CA ARG A 17 -20.11 -39.27 -20.51
C ARG A 17 -19.17 -38.06 -20.51
N THR A 18 -18.75 -37.63 -21.70
CA THR A 18 -17.93 -36.43 -21.87
C THR A 18 -18.66 -35.18 -21.35
N LEU A 19 -19.96 -35.06 -21.64
CA LEU A 19 -20.79 -33.96 -21.15
C LEU A 19 -20.91 -33.96 -19.61
N MET A 20 -21.11 -35.13 -18.99
CA MET A 20 -21.14 -35.26 -17.52
C MET A 20 -19.81 -34.83 -16.90
N PHE A 21 -18.69 -35.30 -17.45
CA PHE A 21 -17.36 -34.93 -16.96
C PHE A 21 -17.11 -33.42 -17.08
N LEU A 22 -17.46 -32.81 -18.22
CA LEU A 22 -17.34 -31.37 -18.43
C LEU A 22 -18.24 -30.56 -17.47
N ARG A 23 -19.46 -31.03 -17.20
CA ARG A 23 -20.38 -30.41 -16.22
C ARG A 23 -19.81 -30.48 -14.80
N GLN A 24 -19.27 -31.62 -14.40
CA GLN A 24 -18.64 -31.77 -13.09
C GLN A 24 -17.43 -30.86 -12.96
N ARG A 25 -16.60 -30.77 -14.00
CA ARG A 25 -15.44 -29.87 -14.03
C ARG A 25 -15.85 -28.40 -13.95
N LEU A 26 -16.92 -28.01 -14.66
CA LEU A 26 -17.50 -26.66 -14.57
C LEU A 26 -18.02 -26.35 -13.17
N ALA A 27 -18.72 -27.28 -12.52
CA ALA A 27 -19.20 -27.07 -11.15
C ALA A 27 -18.05 -26.82 -10.17
N VAL A 28 -16.99 -27.63 -10.23
CA VAL A 28 -15.79 -27.44 -9.40
C VAL A 28 -15.12 -26.09 -9.67
N LEU A 29 -15.00 -25.68 -10.94
CA LEU A 29 -14.41 -24.39 -11.30
C LEU A 29 -15.29 -23.21 -10.84
N ALA A 30 -16.60 -23.34 -10.96
CA ALA A 30 -17.57 -22.33 -10.55
C ALA A 30 -17.54 -22.09 -9.03
N GLU A 31 -17.32 -23.14 -8.23
CA GLU A 31 -17.15 -23.00 -6.77
C GLU A 31 -15.78 -22.42 -6.40
N ARG A 32 -14.72 -22.79 -7.12
CA ARG A 32 -13.35 -22.34 -6.80
C ARG A 32 -13.06 -20.90 -7.21
N LEU A 33 -13.64 -20.43 -8.31
CA LEU A 33 -13.35 -19.11 -8.87
C LEU A 33 -13.65 -17.94 -7.90
N PRO A 34 -14.82 -17.86 -7.26
CA PRO A 34 -15.13 -16.78 -6.31
C PRO A 34 -14.17 -16.76 -5.11
N ARG A 35 -13.79 -17.94 -4.62
CA ARG A 35 -12.85 -18.07 -3.51
C ARG A 35 -11.47 -17.56 -3.89
N ALA A 36 -10.96 -17.97 -5.05
CA ALA A 36 -9.67 -17.51 -5.56
C ALA A 36 -9.65 -15.99 -5.76
N ILE A 37 -10.72 -15.40 -6.31
CA ILE A 37 -10.86 -13.94 -6.47
C ILE A 37 -10.83 -13.25 -5.11
N LYS A 38 -11.60 -13.74 -4.15
CA LYS A 38 -11.68 -13.14 -2.80
C LYS A 38 -10.33 -13.19 -2.08
N GLU A 39 -9.63 -14.30 -2.15
CA GLU A 39 -8.29 -14.46 -1.55
C GLU A 39 -7.26 -13.54 -2.22
N ASN A 40 -7.28 -13.44 -3.56
CA ASN A 40 -6.38 -12.56 -4.30
C ASN A 40 -6.62 -11.08 -3.98
N LEU A 41 -7.89 -10.64 -3.94
CA LEU A 41 -8.26 -9.28 -3.57
C LEU A 41 -7.87 -8.96 -2.12
N LYS A 42 -8.10 -9.89 -1.19
CA LYS A 42 -7.68 -9.72 0.21
C LYS A 42 -6.16 -9.52 0.31
N SER A 43 -5.38 -10.36 -0.37
CA SER A 43 -3.92 -10.27 -0.36
C SER A 43 -3.43 -8.92 -0.93
N ARG A 44 -3.97 -8.49 -2.08
CA ARG A 44 -3.64 -7.20 -2.69
C ARG A 44 -4.00 -6.02 -1.79
N ARG A 45 -5.15 -6.08 -1.11
CA ARG A 45 -5.59 -5.02 -0.19
C ARG A 45 -4.67 -4.89 1.03
N LEU A 46 -4.22 -6.02 1.59
CA LEU A 46 -3.24 -6.04 2.67
C LEU A 46 -1.88 -5.49 2.23
N GLN A 47 -1.40 -5.89 1.04
CA GLN A 47 -0.16 -5.35 0.47
C GLN A 47 -0.25 -3.83 0.25
N LEU A 48 -1.36 -3.36 -0.34
CA LEU A 48 -1.59 -1.92 -0.51
C LEU A 48 -1.61 -1.19 0.83
N GLN A 49 -2.31 -1.72 1.83
CA GLN A 49 -2.38 -1.12 3.16
C GLN A 49 -1.00 -1.05 3.82
N SER A 50 -0.19 -2.11 3.71
CA SER A 50 1.19 -2.10 4.21
C SER A 50 2.04 -1.07 3.47
N GLN A 51 1.94 -0.99 2.14
CA GLN A 51 2.68 -0.01 1.36
C GLN A 51 2.25 1.42 1.69
N VAL A 52 0.95 1.68 1.89
CA VAL A 52 0.43 2.97 2.34
C VAL A 52 0.93 3.31 3.75
N GLN A 53 0.97 2.33 4.67
CA GLN A 53 1.54 2.54 6.00
C GLN A 53 3.04 2.85 5.93
N THR A 54 3.81 2.12 5.14
CA THR A 54 5.22 2.41 4.90
C THR A 54 5.39 3.79 4.29
N LEU A 55 4.60 4.13 3.27
CA LEU A 55 4.59 5.46 2.65
C LEU A 55 4.22 6.55 3.65
N ASN A 56 3.27 6.32 4.56
CA ASN A 56 2.94 7.28 5.61
C ASN A 56 4.07 7.44 6.63
N VAL A 57 4.82 6.37 6.93
CA VAL A 57 6.01 6.44 7.79
C VAL A 57 7.14 7.19 7.10
N VAL A 58 7.30 7.06 5.77
CA VAL A 58 8.32 7.80 5.01
C VAL A 58 7.83 9.13 4.44
N SER A 59 6.54 9.46 4.58
CA SER A 59 5.96 10.68 4.02
C SER A 59 6.06 11.81 5.05
N PRO A 60 6.78 12.90 4.73
CA PRO A 60 6.86 14.09 5.57
C PRO A 60 5.49 14.70 5.94
N LEU A 61 4.43 14.36 5.19
CA LEU A 61 3.04 14.79 5.44
C LEU A 61 2.40 14.17 6.69
N ALA A 62 2.78 12.96 7.10
CA ALA A 62 2.26 12.35 8.34
C ALA A 62 2.85 13.00 9.60
N THR A 63 3.98 13.71 9.46
CA THR A 63 4.54 14.57 10.50
C THR A 63 3.78 15.90 10.52
N LEU A 64 3.45 16.50 9.36
CA LEU A 64 2.72 17.79 9.32
C LEU A 64 1.31 17.73 9.95
N GLY A 65 0.58 16.63 9.79
CA GLY A 65 -0.80 16.48 10.31
C GLY A 65 -0.93 16.40 11.84
N ARG A 66 0.18 16.35 12.58
CA ARG A 66 0.21 16.36 14.06
C ARG A 66 0.60 17.72 14.65
N GLY A 67 0.61 18.78 13.84
CA GLY A 67 1.02 20.13 14.26
C GLY A 67 2.53 20.38 14.16
N TYR A 68 3.28 19.50 13.51
CA TYR A 68 4.70 19.76 13.22
C TYR A 68 4.84 20.55 11.91
N SER A 69 5.87 21.39 11.80
CA SER A 69 6.22 22.12 10.57
C SER A 69 7.51 21.56 9.96
N ILE A 70 7.59 21.49 8.64
CA ILE A 70 8.86 21.15 7.94
C ILE A 70 9.60 22.44 7.64
N LEU A 71 10.82 22.57 8.15
CA LEU A 71 11.73 23.67 7.82
C LEU A 71 12.50 23.35 6.53
N LEU A 72 12.47 24.26 5.58
CA LEU A 72 13.18 24.20 4.31
C LEU A 72 14.23 25.30 4.24
N ASP A 73 15.40 25.00 3.70
CA ASP A 73 16.41 26.00 3.34
C ASP A 73 15.99 26.80 2.10
N GLU A 74 16.77 27.82 1.74
CA GLU A 74 16.53 28.66 0.54
C GLU A 74 16.56 27.86 -0.77
N ARG A 75 17.10 26.63 -0.75
CA ARG A 75 17.16 25.70 -1.89
C ARG A 75 16.03 24.67 -1.86
N GLY A 76 15.08 24.78 -0.94
CA GLY A 76 13.95 23.87 -0.78
C GLY A 76 14.31 22.51 -0.17
N ARG A 77 15.47 22.39 0.49
CA ARG A 77 15.89 21.16 1.17
C ARG A 77 15.43 21.16 2.62
N ALA A 78 14.91 20.03 3.08
CA ALA A 78 14.46 19.88 4.46
C ALA A 78 15.63 19.87 5.45
N ILE A 79 15.55 20.74 6.45
CA ILE A 79 16.47 20.82 7.58
C ILE A 79 16.03 19.82 8.64
N ARG A 80 16.96 18.98 9.09
CA ARG A 80 16.69 17.89 10.06
C ARG A 80 17.43 18.06 11.38
N ALA A 81 18.49 18.89 11.41
CA ALA A 81 19.29 19.16 12.61
C ALA A 81 19.58 20.66 12.74
N ALA A 82 19.63 21.15 13.97
CA ALA A 82 19.95 22.56 14.27
C ALA A 82 21.35 22.96 13.75
N GLU A 83 22.29 22.03 13.70
CA GLU A 83 23.63 22.17 13.10
C GLU A 83 23.60 22.60 11.62
N GLN A 84 22.52 22.28 10.91
CA GLN A 84 22.37 22.62 9.49
C GLN A 84 21.88 24.05 9.28
N THR A 85 21.68 24.80 10.37
CA THR A 85 21.18 26.18 10.35
C THR A 85 22.20 27.17 10.90
N GLN A 86 22.19 28.37 10.35
CA GLN A 86 23.03 29.48 10.80
C GLN A 86 22.16 30.60 11.38
N GLN A 87 22.66 31.30 12.39
CA GLN A 87 22.00 32.49 12.92
C GLN A 87 21.77 33.52 11.81
N GLY A 88 20.55 34.06 11.73
CA GLY A 88 20.12 34.99 10.70
C GLY A 88 19.68 34.35 9.38
N GLN A 89 19.83 33.02 9.21
CA GLN A 89 19.41 32.32 8.00
C GLN A 89 17.90 32.37 7.83
N ARG A 90 17.43 32.65 6.60
CA ARG A 90 16.02 32.61 6.25
C ARG A 90 15.62 31.19 5.85
N LEU A 91 14.56 30.70 6.45
CA LEU A 91 13.99 29.38 6.21
C LEU A 91 12.51 29.51 5.87
N THR A 92 11.98 28.50 5.18
CA THR A 92 10.53 28.39 4.94
C THR A 92 9.97 27.26 5.80
N ALA A 93 9.05 27.57 6.71
CA ALA A 93 8.31 26.59 7.47
C ALA A 93 7.03 26.23 6.71
N LYS A 94 6.93 25.00 6.21
CA LYS A 94 5.67 24.47 5.65
C LYS A 94 4.84 23.87 6.77
N LEU A 95 3.59 24.29 6.88
CA LEU A 95 2.61 23.76 7.82
C LEU A 95 1.61 22.86 7.10
N ALA A 96 0.68 22.28 7.85
CA ALA A 96 -0.43 21.52 7.27
C ALA A 96 -1.33 22.39 6.37
N ASP A 97 -1.43 23.68 6.69
CA ASP A 97 -2.12 24.69 5.87
C ASP A 97 -1.25 25.96 5.83
N GLY A 98 -0.72 26.28 4.64
CA GLY A 98 0.11 27.45 4.41
C GLY A 98 1.62 27.29 4.65
N GLU A 99 2.33 28.39 4.41
CA GLU A 99 3.78 28.49 4.52
C GLU A 99 4.15 29.79 5.26
N LEU A 100 5.16 29.72 6.13
CA LEU A 100 5.69 30.86 6.86
C LEU A 100 7.16 31.08 6.49
N GLN A 101 7.54 32.34 6.34
CA GLN A 101 8.95 32.73 6.25
C GLN A 101 9.48 32.97 7.66
N VAL A 102 10.48 32.20 8.07
CA VAL A 102 11.08 32.27 9.41
C VAL A 102 12.57 32.61 9.31
N ARG A 103 13.12 33.19 10.37
CA ARG A 103 14.54 33.48 10.48
C ARG A 103 15.07 32.80 11.74
N VAL A 104 16.25 32.18 11.63
CA VAL A 104 16.91 31.53 12.76
C VAL A 104 17.46 32.61 13.68
N GLU A 105 16.93 32.70 14.89
CA GLU A 105 17.43 33.64 15.91
C GLU A 105 18.62 33.06 16.68
N ASP A 106 18.61 31.77 16.98
CA ASP A 106 19.70 31.07 17.65
C ASP A 106 19.68 29.56 17.32
N ASN A 107 20.85 28.90 17.37
CA ASN A 107 21.01 27.46 17.13
C ASN A 107 21.60 26.76 18.36
N HIS A 108 20.76 26.51 19.38
CA HIS A 108 21.19 25.73 20.54
C HIS A 108 21.50 24.26 20.15
N LEU A 109 22.79 23.90 20.22
CA LEU A 109 23.32 22.57 19.92
C LEU A 109 23.17 21.56 21.07
N THR A 110 22.61 22.00 22.21
CA THR A 110 22.26 21.13 23.33
C THR A 110 20.88 20.49 23.10
N PRO A 111 20.73 19.16 23.24
CA PRO A 111 19.43 18.51 23.10
C PRO A 111 18.47 19.04 24.18
N VAL A 112 17.39 19.70 23.75
CA VAL A 112 16.30 20.13 24.63
C VAL A 112 15.48 18.89 25.00
N THR A 113 15.97 18.10 25.95
CA THR A 113 15.08 17.25 26.77
C THR A 113 14.49 18.15 27.86
N LEU A 114 13.58 19.04 27.49
CA LEU A 114 12.80 19.80 28.46
C LEU A 114 11.32 19.72 28.09
N SER A 115 10.58 19.06 29.01
CA SER A 115 9.17 19.23 29.34
C SER A 115 8.32 19.99 28.32
N LEU A 116 7.72 19.25 27.40
CA LEU A 116 6.61 19.72 26.55
C LEU A 116 5.25 19.25 27.11
N LEU A 117 5.19 18.98 28.41
CA LEU A 117 3.97 18.66 29.14
C LEU A 117 3.96 19.52 30.41
N ASP A 118 3.40 20.72 30.29
CA ASP A 118 2.66 21.41 31.34
C ASP A 118 1.43 22.05 30.67
#